data_AF-A3UIM0-F1
#
_entry.id   AF-A3UIM0-F1
#
_cell.length_a   1.000
_cell.length_b   1.000
_cell.length_c   1.000
_cell.angle_alpha   90.00
_cell.angle_beta   90.00
_cell.angle_gamma   90.00
#
_symmetry.space_group_name_H-M   'P 1'
#
loop_
_entity.id
_entity.type
_entity.pdbx_description
1 polymer ?
#
loop_
_entity_poly.entity_id
_entity_poly.type
_entity_poly.pdbx_seq_one_letter_code
_entity_poly.pdbx_strand_id
1 'polypeptide(L)'
;MLLVLQVAHSLIYALAVLCILGAWRFALTGQGRRALPVFIGFPVLIGLGLLLNDGDCIFQSWARALSDAPDDIWVRDLLFLPEAVARRTPIIFTPPFILGVALSLHRIWRHNRLNA
;
A
#
# COMPACT_ATOMS: atom_id res chain seq x y z
N MET A 1 23.98 -0.13 -3.14
CA MET A 1 22.79 0.64 -3.56
C MET A 1 21.51 -0.20 -3.49
N LEU A 2 21.51 -1.43 -4.00
CA LEU A 2 20.36 -2.35 -3.96
C LEU A 2 19.83 -2.61 -2.54
N LEU A 3 20.69 -2.81 -1.54
CA LEU A 3 20.27 -2.99 -0.15
C LEU A 3 19.46 -1.79 0.41
N VAL A 4 19.90 -0.56 0.10
CA VAL A 4 19.20 0.66 0.54
C VAL A 4 17.81 0.71 -0.08
N LEU A 5 17.71 0.35 -1.36
CA LEU A 5 16.47 0.31 -2.09
C LEU A 5 15.53 -0.80 -1.55
N GLN A 6 16.06 -1.97 -1.23
CA GLN A 6 15.33 -3.07 -0.61
C GLN A 6 14.80 -2.72 0.79
N VAL A 7 15.61 -2.06 1.61
CA VAL A 7 15.20 -1.58 2.94
C VAL A 7 14.10 -0.52 2.80
N ALA A 8 14.30 0.48 1.94
CA ALA A 8 13.30 1.53 1.70
C ALA A 8 11.97 0.95 1.23
N HIS A 9 12.01 0.04 0.25
CA HIS A 9 10.81 -0.59 -0.29
C HIS A 9 10.09 -1.45 0.75
N SER A 10 10.82 -2.19 1.57
CA SER A 10 10.25 -3.00 2.66
C SER A 10 9.63 -2.13 3.76
N LEU A 11 10.21 -0.97 4.08
CA LEU A 11 9.64 -0.01 5.01
C LEU A 11 8.33 0.60 4.49
N ILE A 12 8.30 0.98 3.20
CA ILE A 12 7.09 1.51 2.55
C ILE A 12 5.98 0.46 2.53
N TYR A 13 6.34 -0.80 2.23
CA TYR A 13 5.41 -1.93 2.30
C TYR A 13 4.84 -2.09 3.71
N ALA A 14 5.68 -2.13 4.74
CA ALA A 14 5.23 -2.26 6.12
C ALA A 14 4.32 -1.10 6.54
N LEU A 15 4.66 0.12 6.15
CA LEU A 15 3.82 1.30 6.39
C LEU A 15 2.47 1.20 5.68
N ALA A 16 2.43 0.72 4.44
CA ALA A 16 1.18 0.52 3.71
C ALA A 16 0.28 -0.51 4.41
N VAL A 17 0.84 -1.61 4.88
CA VAL A 17 0.11 -2.62 5.66
C VAL A 17 -0.44 -2.00 6.95
N LEU A 18 0.37 -1.22 7.69
CA LEU A 18 -0.07 -0.52 8.90
C LEU A 18 -1.18 0.49 8.61
N CYS A 19 -1.14 1.19 7.48
CA CYS A 19 -2.21 2.08 7.04
C CYS A 19 -3.52 1.33 6.79
N ILE A 20 -3.47 0.18 6.11
CA ILE A 20 -4.65 -0.68 5.89
C ILE A 20 -5.22 -1.14 7.23
N LEU A 21 -4.38 -1.62 8.15
CA LEU A 21 -4.80 -2.00 9.50
C LEU A 21 -5.39 -0.82 10.29
N GLY A 22 -4.85 0.39 10.12
CA GLY A 22 -5.36 1.63 10.69
C GLY A 22 -6.77 1.98 10.19
N ALA A 23 -7.03 1.81 8.89
CA ALA A 23 -8.35 1.99 8.31
C ALA A 23 -9.36 0.98 8.91
N TRP A 24 -8.96 -0.29 9.03
CA TRP A 24 -9.77 -1.32 9.69
C TRP A 24 -10.03 -1.04 11.17
N ARG A 25 -9.00 -0.59 11.91
CA ARG A 25 -9.15 -0.18 13.31
C ARG A 25 -10.20 0.91 13.45
N PHE A 26 -10.16 1.93 12.58
CA PHE A 26 -11.17 2.99 12.60
C PHE A 26 -12.55 2.48 12.22
N ALA A 27 -12.68 1.67 11.16
CA ALA A 27 -13.96 1.11 10.73
C ALA A 27 -14.65 0.34 11.87
N LEU A 28 -13.91 -0.52 12.57
CA LEU A 28 -14.43 -1.38 13.63
C LEU A 28 -14.66 -0.60 14.95
N THR A 29 -13.67 0.15 15.40
CA THR A 29 -13.68 0.76 16.76
C THR A 29 -14.10 2.22 16.79
N GLY A 30 -14.03 2.93 15.66
CA GLY A 30 -14.19 4.38 15.58
C GLY A 30 -13.00 5.20 16.09
N GLN A 31 -11.95 4.55 16.60
CA GLN A 31 -10.75 5.22 17.10
C GLN A 31 -9.81 5.60 15.96
N GLY A 32 -9.03 6.67 16.15
CA GLY A 32 -8.03 7.10 15.16
C GLY A 32 -8.57 7.94 14.00
N ARG A 33 -9.78 8.54 14.15
CA ARG A 33 -10.40 9.38 13.11
C ARG A 33 -9.47 10.46 12.52
N ARG A 34 -8.65 11.09 13.38
CA ARG A 34 -7.69 12.14 12.95
C ARG A 34 -6.58 11.60 12.04
N ALA A 35 -6.22 10.33 12.19
CA ALA A 35 -5.19 9.67 11.38
C ALA A 35 -5.76 9.00 10.12
N LEU A 36 -7.09 8.90 9.99
CA LEU A 36 -7.75 8.26 8.85
C LEU A 36 -7.33 8.83 7.48
N PRO A 37 -7.14 10.16 7.30
CA PRO A 37 -6.63 10.70 6.04
C PRO A 37 -5.27 10.11 5.65
N VAL A 38 -4.41 9.82 6.62
CA VAL A 38 -3.09 9.19 6.38
C VAL A 38 -3.27 7.70 6.06
N PHE A 39 -4.11 7.00 6.82
CA PHE A 39 -4.39 5.57 6.60
C PHE A 39 -4.98 5.27 5.22
N ILE A 40 -5.73 6.21 4.63
CA ILE A 40 -6.31 6.07 3.30
C ILE A 40 -5.39 6.69 2.24
N GLY A 41 -4.93 7.92 2.47
CA GLY A 41 -4.16 8.69 1.49
C GLY A 41 -2.84 8.03 1.12
N PHE A 42 -2.12 7.45 2.09
CA PHE A 42 -0.82 6.84 1.81
C PHE A 42 -0.93 5.61 0.88
N PRO A 43 -1.79 4.60 1.13
CA PRO A 43 -2.03 3.53 0.17
C PRO A 43 -2.56 3.99 -1.19
N VAL A 44 -3.40 5.04 -1.23
CA VAL A 44 -3.88 5.62 -2.51
C VAL A 44 -2.73 6.18 -3.33
N LEU A 45 -1.78 6.88 -2.71
CA LEU A 45 -0.60 7.41 -3.40
C LEU A 45 0.30 6.28 -3.94
N ILE A 46 0.44 5.17 -3.21
CA ILE A 46 1.15 3.98 -3.70
C ILE A 46 0.44 3.39 -4.92
N GLY A 47 -0.88 3.22 -4.84
CA GLY A 47 -1.69 2.74 -5.97
C GLY A 47 -1.59 3.64 -7.20
N LEU A 48 -1.57 4.97 -6.99
CA LEU A 48 -1.36 5.94 -8.06
C LEU A 48 0.05 5.80 -8.67
N GLY A 49 1.08 5.61 -7.85
CA GLY A 49 2.44 5.38 -8.33
C GLY A 49 2.56 4.10 -9.17
N LEU A 50 1.87 3.02 -8.78
CA LEU A 50 1.77 1.80 -9.59
C LEU A 50 1.08 2.08 -10.93
N LEU A 51 -0.05 2.78 -10.92
CA LEU A 51 -0.81 3.09 -12.14
C LEU A 51 -0.02 3.97 -13.11
N LEU A 52 0.74 4.94 -12.60
CA LEU A 52 1.59 5.83 -13.40
C LEU A 52 2.84 5.15 -13.95
N ASN A 53 3.19 3.97 -13.43
CA ASN A 53 4.36 3.19 -13.85
C ASN A 53 3.91 1.85 -14.48
N ASP A 54 2.86 1.89 -15.31
CA ASP A 54 2.33 0.74 -16.08
C ASP A 54 1.97 -0.50 -15.25
N GLY A 55 1.61 -0.31 -13.98
CA GLY A 55 1.29 -1.39 -13.05
C GLY A 55 2.51 -1.97 -12.33
N ASP A 56 3.72 -1.54 -12.68
CA ASP A 56 4.96 -1.93 -12.04
C ASP A 56 5.29 -1.04 -10.84
N CYS A 57 6.01 -1.59 -9.87
CA CYS A 57 6.54 -0.79 -8.77
C CYS A 57 7.71 0.09 -9.25
N ILE A 58 7.70 1.39 -8.92
CA ILE A 58 8.78 2.34 -9.26
C ILE A 58 10.15 1.84 -8.76
N PHE A 59 10.18 1.23 -7.58
CA PHE A 59 11.42 0.65 -7.03
C PHE A 59 11.94 -0.51 -7.89
N GLN A 60 11.05 -1.25 -8.57
CA GLN A 60 11.41 -2.33 -9.51
C GLN A 60 12.05 -1.76 -10.78
N SER A 61 11.50 -0.68 -11.31
CA SER A 61 12.10 0.05 -12.44
C SER A 61 13.50 0.58 -12.07
N TRP A 62 13.65 1.13 -10.86
CA TRP A 62 14.95 1.60 -10.38
C TRP A 62 15.96 0.48 -10.16
N ALA A 63 15.57 -0.64 -9.58
CA ALA A 63 16.51 -1.74 -9.41
C ALA A 63 16.98 -2.34 -10.73
N ARG A 64 16.09 -2.47 -11.73
CA ARG A 64 16.49 -2.88 -13.09
C ARG A 64 17.55 -1.95 -13.68
N ALA A 65 17.33 -0.64 -13.59
CA ALA A 65 18.28 0.36 -14.04
C ALA A 65 19.63 0.29 -13.31
N LEU A 66 19.62 -0.07 -12.02
CA LEU A 66 20.84 -0.20 -11.21
C LEU A 66 21.56 -1.53 -11.41
N SER A 67 20.88 -2.57 -11.87
CA SER A 67 21.46 -3.89 -12.10
C SER A 67 21.75 -4.18 -13.58
N ASP A 68 21.53 -3.20 -14.47
CA ASP A 68 21.59 -3.36 -15.93
C ASP A 68 20.77 -4.58 -16.42
N ALA A 69 19.64 -4.82 -15.74
CA ALA A 69 18.79 -5.97 -16.03
C ALA A 69 17.78 -5.61 -17.12
N PRO A 70 17.52 -6.52 -18.08
CA PRO A 70 16.44 -6.37 -19.05
C PRO A 70 15.08 -6.10 -18.40
N ASP A 71 14.21 -5.40 -19.13
CA ASP A 71 12.91 -4.95 -18.62
C ASP A 71 11.93 -6.07 -18.25
N ASP A 72 12.15 -7.29 -18.74
CA ASP A 72 11.34 -8.46 -18.45
C ASP A 72 11.81 -9.23 -17.20
N ILE A 73 13.00 -8.90 -16.64
CA ILE A 73 13.54 -9.59 -15.47
C ILE A 73 13.06 -8.93 -14.18
N TRP A 74 12.32 -9.71 -13.40
CA TRP A 74 12.00 -9.36 -12.04
C TRP A 74 13.24 -9.47 -11.13
N VAL A 75 13.76 -8.35 -10.65
CA VAL A 75 14.76 -8.28 -9.60
C VAL A 75 14.18 -8.82 -8.29
N ARG A 76 14.60 -10.04 -7.93
CA ARG A 76 14.03 -10.85 -6.84
C ARG A 76 14.24 -10.24 -5.45
N ASP A 77 15.31 -9.46 -5.27
CA ASP A 77 15.75 -8.97 -3.97
C ASP A 77 15.24 -7.55 -3.63
N LEU A 78 14.11 -7.15 -4.22
CA LEU A 78 13.57 -5.80 -4.00
C LEU A 78 12.75 -5.64 -2.72
N LEU A 79 12.23 -6.74 -2.20
CA LEU A 79 11.57 -6.81 -0.89
C LEU A 79 12.23 -7.94 -0.10
N PHE A 80 12.26 -7.82 1.23
CA PHE A 80 12.52 -8.96 2.11
C PHE A 80 11.30 -9.91 2.18
N LEU A 81 10.74 -10.26 1.02
CA LEU A 81 9.58 -11.14 0.87
C LEU A 81 9.85 -12.16 -0.23
N PRO A 82 9.31 -13.38 -0.12
CA PRO A 82 9.34 -14.33 -1.22
C PRO A 82 8.70 -13.71 -2.47
N GLU A 83 9.30 -13.95 -3.63
CA GLU A 83 8.86 -13.38 -4.93
C GLU A 83 7.36 -13.59 -5.18
N ALA A 84 6.84 -14.78 -4.84
CA ALA A 84 5.43 -15.12 -4.97
C ALA A 84 4.51 -14.18 -4.17
N VAL A 85 4.97 -13.69 -3.02
CA VAL A 85 4.24 -12.74 -2.17
C VAL A 85 4.41 -11.32 -2.68
N ALA A 86 5.61 -10.94 -3.10
CA ALA A 86 5.90 -9.61 -3.63
C ALA A 86 5.05 -9.31 -4.88
N ARG A 87 5.02 -10.22 -5.87
CA ARG A 87 4.23 -10.05 -7.10
C ARG A 87 2.72 -10.01 -6.86
N ARG A 88 2.23 -10.73 -5.84
CA ARG A 88 0.80 -10.80 -5.53
C ARG A 88 0.33 -9.76 -4.54
N THR A 89 1.24 -8.95 -3.99
CA THR A 89 0.93 -7.94 -2.97
C THR A 89 -0.24 -7.02 -3.38
N PRO A 90 -0.27 -6.42 -4.59
CA PRO A 90 -1.39 -5.58 -5.00
C PRO A 90 -2.72 -6.35 -4.98
N ILE A 91 -2.73 -7.60 -5.47
CA ILE A 91 -3.93 -8.45 -5.53
C ILE A 91 -4.41 -8.82 -4.12
N ILE A 92 -3.47 -9.10 -3.19
CA ILE A 92 -3.77 -9.49 -1.81
C ILE A 92 -4.32 -8.31 -1.01
N PHE A 93 -3.71 -7.12 -1.12
CA PHE A 93 -4.01 -5.99 -0.24
C PHE A 93 -5.04 -5.00 -0.79
N THR A 94 -5.30 -5.00 -2.10
CA THR A 94 -6.32 -4.11 -2.70
C THR A 94 -7.74 -4.40 -2.19
N PRO A 95 -8.24 -5.66 -2.20
CA PRO A 95 -9.58 -5.95 -1.68
C PRO A 95 -9.79 -5.56 -0.21
N PRO A 96 -8.91 -5.93 0.75
CA PRO A 96 -9.10 -5.54 2.14
C PRO A 96 -8.94 -4.03 2.36
N PHE A 97 -8.12 -3.35 1.55
CA PHE A 97 -8.05 -1.89 1.59
C PHE A 97 -9.38 -1.24 1.17
N ILE A 98 -9.93 -1.62 0.01
CA ILE A 98 -11.21 -1.08 -0.50
C ILE A 98 -12.32 -1.31 0.53
N LEU A 99 -12.42 -2.52 1.09
CA LEU A 99 -13.42 -2.85 2.09
C LEU A 99 -13.26 -2.03 3.36
N GLY A 100 -12.03 -1.88 3.87
CA GLY A 100 -11.73 -1.07 5.05
C GLY A 100 -12.10 0.41 4.86
N VAL A 101 -11.82 0.96 3.67
CA VAL A 101 -12.20 2.34 3.29
C VAL A 101 -13.73 2.48 3.23
N ALA A 102 -14.42 1.57 2.55
CA ALA A 102 -15.88 1.62 2.42
C ALA A 102 -16.58 1.59 3.79
N LEU A 103 -16.15 0.72 4.69
CA LEU A 103 -16.68 0.63 6.05
C LEU A 103 -16.36 1.88 6.88
N SER A 104 -15.16 2.45 6.71
CA SER A 104 -14.77 3.71 7.36
C SER A 104 -15.68 4.86 6.94
N LEU A 105 -15.94 5.00 5.64
CA LEU A 105 -16.83 6.03 5.09
C LEU A 105 -18.28 5.82 5.55
N HIS A 106 -18.77 4.57 5.52
CA HIS A 106 -20.10 4.24 6.01
C HIS A 106 -20.27 4.62 7.48
N ARG A 107 -19.26 4.37 8.33
CA ARG A 107 -19.28 4.78 9.74
C ARG A 107 -19.38 6.29 9.91
N ILE A 108 -18.58 7.07 9.16
CA ILE A 108 -18.61 8.53 9.20
C ILE A 108 -19.98 9.04 8.77
N TRP A 109 -20.53 8.51 7.68
CA TRP A 109 -21.84 8.87 7.18
C TRP A 109 -22.95 8.61 8.22
N ARG A 110 -22.95 7.42 8.84
CA ARG A 110 -23.91 7.07 9.89
C ARG A 110 -23.80 8.00 11.09
N HIS A 111 -22.57 8.30 11.54
CA HIS A 111 -22.35 9.22 12.67
C HIS A 111 -22.85 10.63 12.36
N ASN A 112 -22.59 11.14 11.17
CA ASN A 112 -23.05 12.48 10.78
C ASN A 112 -24.59 12.54 10.66
N ARG A 113 -25.24 11.48 10.15
CA ARG A 113 -26.69 11.40 10.03
C ARG A 113 -27.42 11.38 11.39
N LEU A 114 -26.82 10.79 12.41
CA LEU A 114 -27.42 10.72 13.75
C LEU A 114 -27.26 12.01 14.56
N ASN A 115 -26.32 12.88 14.17
CA ASN A 115 -26.00 14.12 14.85
C ASN A 115 -26.43 15.37 14.07
N ALA A 116 -27.16 15.19 12.96
CA ALA A 116 -27.76 16.24 12.14
C ALA A 116 -29.27 16.26 12.38
#